data_AF-A0A010QEI8-F1
#
_entry.id   AF-A0A010QEI8-F1
#
_cell.length_a   1.000
_cell.length_b   1.000
_cell.length_c   1.000
_cell.angle_alpha   90.00
_cell.angle_beta   90.00
_cell.angle_gamma   90.00
#
_symmetry.space_group_name_H-M   'P 1'
#
loop_
_entity.id
_entity.type
_entity.pdbx_description
1 polymer ?
#
loop_
_entity_poly.entity_id
_entity_poly.type
_entity_poly.pdbx_seq_one_letter_code
_entity_poly.pdbx_strand_id
1 'polypeptide(L)'
;MSSDITLATEDGTAFESTSATPAPTGDLILVVGPSRYEVRVYSLILSNVSPTFASNISKVNYTEDAVVSDPPRLSLPDDDPKAMEIMCHILHGNSLNAEMGKIPPRLILVVAILAAKYNCTLALRAAAEYWLSPEIMDTIAQSGVVRPEKKDLLLAAYWFRYEKAFEAGSLRLITEISWSFGFLADGKSGEDEVVALRIASRLFFTPIFTPYLIHGIQEKSANTEGK
;
A
#
# COMPACT_ATOMS: atom_id res chain seq x y z
N MET A 1 35.05 20.56 37.72
CA MET A 1 33.72 19.94 37.67
C MET A 1 33.46 19.62 36.21
N SER A 2 33.70 18.36 35.82
CA SER A 2 33.43 17.86 34.47
C SER A 2 31.93 17.86 34.23
N SER A 3 31.52 18.37 33.08
CA SER A 3 30.19 18.15 32.53
C SER A 3 30.38 17.75 31.06
N ASP A 4 30.59 16.45 30.86
CA ASP A 4 30.37 15.79 29.59
C ASP A 4 28.86 15.67 29.39
N ILE A 5 28.33 16.35 28.37
CA ILE A 5 27.00 16.06 27.83
C ILE A 5 27.24 15.46 26.46
N THR A 6 27.13 14.13 26.43
CA THR A 6 27.20 13.29 25.24
C THR A 6 25.97 13.53 24.37
N LEU A 7 26.22 13.78 23.09
CA LEU A 7 25.25 13.78 21.99
C LEU A 7 24.54 12.42 21.94
N ALA A 8 23.24 12.38 22.19
CA ALA A 8 22.40 11.25 21.83
C ALA A 8 21.83 11.49 20.43
N THR A 9 22.41 10.82 19.45
CA THR A 9 21.81 10.50 18.16
C THR A 9 20.47 9.79 18.39
N GLU A 10 19.37 10.36 17.90
CA GLU A 10 18.08 9.69 17.82
C GLU A 10 18.15 8.63 16.73
N ASP A 11 18.52 7.42 17.14
CA ASP A 11 18.51 6.21 16.33
C ASP A 11 17.06 5.73 16.12
N GLY A 12 16.82 5.14 14.96
CA GLY A 12 15.52 4.79 14.44
C GLY A 12 14.71 3.95 15.42
N THR A 13 13.48 4.38 15.67
CA THR A 13 12.49 3.60 16.40
C THR A 13 12.20 2.31 15.62
N ALA A 14 12.90 1.24 15.97
CA ALA A 14 12.50 -0.11 15.65
C ALA A 14 11.11 -0.33 16.29
N PHE A 15 10.10 -0.49 15.45
CA PHE A 15 8.80 -1.00 15.88
C PHE A 15 9.02 -2.45 16.33
N GLU A 16 9.24 -2.62 17.63
CA GLU A 16 9.40 -3.93 18.25
C GLU A 16 8.05 -4.68 18.11
N SER A 17 7.98 -5.52 17.07
CA SER A 17 6.76 -6.23 16.72
C SER A 17 6.67 -7.48 17.57
N THR A 18 6.04 -7.39 18.74
CA THR A 18 5.53 -8.55 19.49
C THR A 18 4.26 -9.09 18.79
N SER A 19 4.36 -9.36 17.49
CA SER A 19 3.27 -9.90 16.69
C SER A 19 3.33 -11.42 16.79
N ALA A 20 2.29 -12.04 17.35
CA ALA A 20 2.17 -13.49 17.33
C ALA A 20 2.14 -13.96 15.86
N THR A 21 2.95 -14.95 15.49
CA THR A 21 2.99 -15.49 14.11
C THR A 21 1.58 -15.77 13.56
N PRO A 22 1.32 -15.55 12.26
CA PRO A 22 -0.04 -15.68 11.70
C PRO A 22 -0.71 -17.04 11.97
N ALA A 23 0.04 -18.14 11.90
CA ALA A 23 -0.44 -19.46 12.24
C ALA A 23 0.58 -20.22 13.11
N PRO A 24 0.45 -20.21 14.45
CA PRO A 24 1.39 -20.88 15.35
C PRO A 24 1.56 -22.37 15.07
N THR A 25 0.49 -23.03 14.64
CA THR A 25 0.45 -24.45 14.27
C THR A 25 0.42 -24.67 12.75
N GLY A 26 0.86 -23.68 11.97
CA GLY A 26 0.91 -23.76 10.52
C GLY A 26 1.78 -24.90 9.99
N ASP A 27 1.47 -25.37 8.78
CA ASP A 27 2.12 -26.49 8.08
C ASP A 27 3.11 -26.00 7.00
N LEU A 28 3.35 -24.69 6.90
CA LEU A 28 4.31 -24.09 5.98
C LEU A 28 5.00 -22.88 6.63
N ILE A 29 6.28 -22.70 6.34
CA ILE A 29 7.05 -21.51 6.70
C ILE A 29 7.44 -20.75 5.42
N LEU A 30 7.04 -19.48 5.33
CA LEU A 30 7.53 -18.56 4.30
C LEU A 30 8.84 -17.93 4.79
N VAL A 31 9.90 -17.98 3.99
CA VAL A 31 11.19 -17.34 4.29
C VAL A 31 11.31 -16.11 3.39
N VAL A 32 11.07 -14.93 3.98
CA VAL A 32 10.77 -13.70 3.25
C VAL A 32 11.94 -12.72 3.31
N GLY A 33 12.25 -12.14 2.14
CA GLY A 33 13.23 -11.07 2.02
C GLY A 33 14.69 -11.52 2.24
N PRO A 34 15.64 -10.59 2.08
CA PRO A 34 17.07 -10.86 2.29
C PRO A 34 17.41 -11.17 3.75
N SER A 35 16.61 -10.68 4.69
CA SER A 35 16.74 -10.98 6.12
C SER A 35 16.27 -12.39 6.50
N ARG A 36 15.70 -13.15 5.55
CA ARG A 36 15.16 -14.50 5.75
C ARG A 36 14.13 -14.55 6.89
N TYR A 37 13.29 -13.53 6.98
CA TYR A 37 12.26 -13.45 8.00
C TYR A 37 11.25 -14.60 7.84
N GLU A 38 11.04 -15.38 8.89
CA GLU A 38 10.19 -16.57 8.84
C GLU A 38 8.75 -16.24 9.27
N VAL A 39 7.78 -16.54 8.40
CA VAL A 39 6.35 -16.38 8.66
C VAL A 39 5.67 -17.74 8.60
N ARG A 40 5.15 -18.22 9.72
CA ARG A 40 4.45 -19.51 9.77
C ARG A 40 2.97 -19.33 9.43
N VAL A 41 2.49 -20.15 8.48
CA VAL A 41 1.18 -20.03 7.81
C VAL A 41 0.53 -21.40 7.62
N TYR A 42 -0.78 -21.42 7.37
CA TYR A 42 -1.46 -22.60 6.82
C TYR A 42 -1.43 -22.56 5.29
N SER A 43 -0.80 -23.56 4.68
CA SER A 43 -0.65 -23.73 3.22
C SER A 43 -2.00 -23.76 2.50
N LEU A 44 -3.01 -24.40 3.11
CA LEU A 44 -4.37 -24.50 2.59
C LEU A 44 -5.05 -23.13 2.47
N ILE A 45 -4.88 -22.26 3.46
CA ILE A 45 -5.48 -20.91 3.43
C ILE A 45 -4.87 -20.10 2.30
N LEU A 46 -3.53 -20.07 2.20
CA LEU A 46 -2.84 -19.35 1.11
C LEU A 46 -3.21 -19.90 -0.27
N SER A 47 -3.27 -21.23 -0.41
CA SER A 47 -3.62 -21.87 -1.68
C SER A 47 -5.05 -21.57 -2.12
N ASN A 48 -5.99 -21.48 -1.17
CA ASN A 48 -7.39 -21.18 -1.47
C ASN A 48 -7.60 -19.73 -1.92
N VAL A 49 -6.83 -18.79 -1.37
CA VAL A 49 -7.02 -17.35 -1.65
C VAL A 49 -6.12 -16.82 -2.76
N SER A 50 -5.09 -17.58 -3.16
CA SER A 50 -4.09 -17.15 -4.13
C SER A 50 -3.68 -18.30 -5.06
N PRO A 51 -4.03 -18.23 -6.36
CA PRO A 51 -3.55 -19.17 -7.36
C PRO A 51 -2.02 -19.20 -7.47
N THR A 52 -1.36 -18.04 -7.27
CA THR A 52 0.09 -17.93 -7.28
C THR A 52 0.72 -18.70 -6.12
N PHE A 53 0.19 -18.55 -4.90
CA PHE A 53 0.64 -19.36 -3.77
C PHE A 53 0.35 -20.84 -3.99
N ALA A 54 -0.83 -21.22 -4.47
CA ALA A 54 -1.15 -22.62 -4.78
C ALA A 54 -0.13 -23.23 -5.76
N SER A 55 0.23 -22.49 -6.82
CA SER A 55 1.24 -22.93 -7.79
C SER A 55 2.66 -22.98 -7.23
N ASN A 56 3.00 -22.13 -6.26
CA ASN A 56 4.34 -22.13 -5.66
C ASN A 56 4.48 -23.23 -4.61
N ILE A 57 3.44 -23.41 -3.78
CA ILE A 57 3.37 -24.44 -2.75
C ILE A 57 3.39 -25.84 -3.36
N SER A 58 2.69 -26.05 -4.49
CA SER A 58 2.71 -27.35 -5.18
C SER A 58 4.08 -27.75 -5.74
N LYS A 59 5.01 -26.80 -5.90
CA LYS A 59 6.39 -27.02 -6.32
C LYS A 59 7.36 -27.18 -5.16
N VAL A 60 6.89 -26.95 -3.92
CA VAL A 60 7.71 -27.20 -2.74
C VAL A 60 7.90 -28.71 -2.65
N ASN A 61 9.16 -29.15 -2.66
CA ASN A 61 9.48 -30.56 -2.45
C ASN A 61 9.17 -30.90 -0.99
N TYR A 62 8.01 -31.52 -0.76
CA TYR A 62 7.73 -32.28 0.44
C TYR A 62 8.56 -33.57 0.36
N THR A 63 9.86 -33.47 0.65
CA THR A 63 10.69 -34.67 0.74
C THR A 63 10.13 -35.54 1.86
N GLU A 64 9.89 -36.83 1.60
CA GLU A 64 9.47 -37.80 2.62
C GLU A 64 10.48 -37.94 3.78
N ASP A 65 11.72 -37.45 3.56
CA ASP A 65 12.82 -37.33 4.54
C ASP A 65 12.85 -35.97 5.27
N ALA A 66 11.87 -35.08 5.08
CA ALA A 66 11.71 -33.92 5.93
C ALA A 66 11.39 -34.44 7.34
N VAL A 67 12.44 -34.52 8.15
CA VAL A 67 12.42 -34.94 9.55
C VAL A 67 11.11 -34.50 10.19
N VAL A 68 10.44 -35.47 10.81
CA VAL A 68 9.10 -35.50 11.44
C VAL A 68 8.76 -34.32 12.39
N SER A 69 9.60 -33.29 12.49
CA SER A 69 9.48 -32.16 13.42
C SER A 69 9.28 -30.78 12.78
N ASP A 70 9.62 -30.53 11.51
CA ASP A 70 9.69 -29.16 10.98
C ASP A 70 8.87 -28.94 9.69
N PRO A 71 8.03 -27.89 9.61
CA PRO A 71 7.30 -27.57 8.39
C PRO A 71 8.22 -27.27 7.19
N PRO A 72 7.80 -27.59 5.96
CA PRO A 72 8.51 -27.19 4.75
C PRO A 72 8.64 -25.67 4.64
N ARG A 73 9.69 -25.22 3.93
CA ARG A 73 10.02 -23.80 3.76
C ARG A 73 9.89 -23.37 2.30
N LEU A 74 9.16 -22.28 2.05
CA LEU A 74 9.05 -21.61 0.75
C LEU A 74 9.84 -20.30 0.77
N SER A 75 10.88 -20.19 -0.07
CA SER A 75 11.74 -18.99 -0.12
C SER A 75 11.17 -17.91 -1.04
N LEU A 76 11.05 -16.68 -0.51
CA LEU A 76 10.49 -15.49 -1.17
C LEU A 76 11.45 -14.29 -1.00
N PRO A 77 12.64 -14.31 -1.64
CA PRO A 77 13.73 -13.38 -1.34
C PRO A 77 13.46 -11.92 -1.76
N ASP A 78 12.59 -11.71 -2.74
CA ASP A 78 12.30 -10.39 -3.32
C ASP A 78 11.12 -9.67 -2.65
N ASP A 79 10.46 -10.32 -1.69
CA ASP A 79 9.28 -9.76 -1.03
C ASP A 79 9.64 -9.02 0.26
N ASP A 80 8.86 -7.99 0.57
CA ASP A 80 8.99 -7.24 1.81
C ASP A 80 8.50 -8.07 3.02
N PRO A 81 9.34 -8.31 4.03
CA PRO A 81 8.98 -9.11 5.20
C PRO A 81 7.75 -8.61 5.95
N LYS A 82 7.65 -7.28 6.15
CA LYS A 82 6.61 -6.69 6.99
C LYS A 82 5.26 -6.69 6.28
N ALA A 83 5.26 -6.35 4.99
CA ALA A 83 4.06 -6.40 4.16
C ALA A 83 3.56 -7.85 4.00
N MET A 84 4.46 -8.82 3.85
CA MET A 84 4.10 -10.24 3.79
C MET A 84 3.48 -10.72 5.11
N GLU A 85 4.07 -10.33 6.25
CA GLU A 85 3.52 -10.62 7.58
C GLU A 85 2.07 -10.09 7.72
N ILE A 86 1.85 -8.80 7.41
CA ILE A 86 0.53 -8.17 7.45
C ILE A 86 -0.45 -8.89 6.53
N MET A 87 -0.07 -9.13 5.28
CA MET A 87 -0.90 -9.85 4.32
C MET A 87 -1.30 -11.22 4.86
N CYS A 88 -0.36 -11.99 5.40
CA CYS A 88 -0.63 -13.31 5.96
C CYS A 88 -1.59 -13.24 7.16
N HIS A 89 -1.41 -12.28 8.08
CA HIS A 89 -2.36 -12.08 9.16
C HIS A 89 -3.80 -11.82 8.67
N ILE A 90 -3.96 -10.97 7.65
CA ILE A 90 -5.28 -10.68 7.04
C ILE A 90 -5.87 -11.97 6.45
N LEU A 91 -5.08 -12.69 5.65
CA LEU A 91 -5.53 -13.92 4.98
C LEU A 91 -5.91 -15.03 5.98
N HIS A 92 -5.25 -15.08 7.13
CA HIS A 92 -5.57 -15.99 8.22
C HIS A 92 -6.78 -15.56 9.07
N GLY A 93 -7.38 -14.40 8.80
CA GLY A 93 -8.51 -13.88 9.58
C GLY A 93 -8.12 -13.48 10.99
N ASN A 94 -6.83 -13.29 11.25
CA ASN A 94 -6.37 -12.84 12.55
C ASN A 94 -6.84 -11.40 12.77
N SER A 95 -7.29 -11.11 13.99
CA SER A 95 -7.45 -9.74 14.43
C SER A 95 -6.08 -9.09 14.41
N LEU A 96 -5.81 -8.34 13.35
CA LEU A 96 -4.75 -7.37 13.37
C LEU A 96 -5.21 -6.31 14.37
N ASN A 97 -4.47 -6.16 15.46
CA ASN A 97 -4.82 -5.28 16.56
C ASN A 97 -4.99 -3.81 16.10
N ALA A 98 -5.23 -2.88 17.03
CA ALA A 98 -5.33 -1.43 16.82
C ALA A 98 -4.21 -0.79 15.96
N GLU A 99 -3.19 -1.56 15.60
CA GLU A 99 -2.10 -1.26 14.68
C GLU A 99 -2.54 -1.11 13.20
N MET A 100 -3.65 -1.72 12.74
CA MET A 100 -4.12 -1.53 11.36
C MET A 100 -4.53 -0.10 11.03
N GLY A 101 -5.01 0.65 12.03
CA GLY A 101 -5.30 2.08 11.90
C GLY A 101 -4.05 2.97 11.91
N LYS A 102 -2.87 2.39 12.17
CA LYS A 102 -1.58 3.09 12.25
C LYS A 102 -0.58 2.63 11.18
N ILE A 103 -0.99 1.76 10.25
CA ILE A 103 -0.10 1.32 9.18
C ILE A 103 0.20 2.53 8.28
N PRO A 104 1.49 2.86 8.08
CA PRO A 104 1.84 4.00 7.25
C PRO A 104 1.39 3.75 5.79
N PRO A 105 0.93 4.79 5.07
CA PRO A 105 0.52 4.69 3.67
C PRO A 105 1.46 3.91 2.75
N ARG A 106 2.77 4.12 2.93
CA ARG A 106 3.79 3.43 2.16
C ARG A 106 3.73 1.91 2.36
N LEU A 107 3.50 1.44 3.59
CA LEU A 107 3.38 0.01 3.87
C LEU A 107 2.08 -0.57 3.32
N ILE A 108 0.98 0.21 3.34
CA ILE A 108 -0.28 -0.16 2.67
C ILE A 108 -0.05 -0.37 1.17
N LEU A 109 0.71 0.52 0.52
CA LEU A 109 1.08 0.37 -0.89
C LEU A 109 1.87 -0.92 -1.15
N VAL A 110 2.88 -1.23 -0.32
CA VAL A 110 3.66 -2.47 -0.48
C VAL A 110 2.77 -3.71 -0.30
N VAL A 111 1.84 -3.71 0.66
CA VAL A 111 0.84 -4.78 0.82
C VAL A 111 -0.05 -4.89 -0.44
N ALA A 112 -0.48 -3.77 -1.02
CA ALA A 112 -1.29 -3.76 -2.24
C ALA A 112 -0.54 -4.38 -3.43
N ILE A 113 0.75 -4.05 -3.59
CA ILE A 113 1.62 -4.62 -4.62
C ILE A 113 1.77 -6.13 -4.42
N LEU A 114 2.01 -6.60 -3.19
CA LEU A 114 2.06 -8.04 -2.89
C LEU A 114 0.72 -8.73 -3.20
N ALA A 115 -0.39 -8.14 -2.80
CA ALA A 115 -1.71 -8.71 -3.07
C ALA A 115 -1.98 -8.85 -4.58
N ALA A 116 -1.52 -7.88 -5.38
CA ALA A 116 -1.57 -7.96 -6.83
C ALA A 116 -0.63 -9.04 -7.39
N LYS A 117 0.62 -9.10 -6.91
CA LYS A 117 1.64 -10.11 -7.30
C LYS A 117 1.14 -11.54 -7.05
N TYR A 118 0.54 -11.77 -5.88
CA TYR A 118 0.00 -13.06 -5.49
C TYR A 118 -1.46 -13.28 -5.94
N ASN A 119 -2.05 -12.33 -6.67
CA ASN A 119 -3.42 -12.40 -7.17
C ASN A 119 -4.45 -12.75 -6.07
N CYS A 120 -4.34 -12.08 -4.91
CA CYS A 120 -5.22 -12.25 -3.76
C CYS A 120 -5.86 -10.91 -3.29
N THR A 121 -5.91 -9.90 -4.17
CA THR A 121 -6.51 -8.59 -3.85
C THR A 121 -7.95 -8.71 -3.33
N LEU A 122 -8.74 -9.65 -3.87
CA LEU A 122 -10.11 -9.89 -3.41
C LEU A 122 -10.18 -10.35 -1.95
N ALA A 123 -9.22 -11.16 -1.50
CA ALA A 123 -9.16 -11.62 -0.11
C ALA A 123 -8.77 -10.48 0.86
N LEU A 124 -8.09 -9.44 0.37
CA LEU A 124 -7.73 -8.25 1.14
C LEU A 124 -8.77 -7.13 1.03
N ARG A 125 -9.93 -7.36 0.40
CA ARG A 125 -10.93 -6.32 0.12
C ARG A 125 -11.38 -5.57 1.38
N ALA A 126 -11.67 -6.28 2.47
CA ALA A 126 -12.10 -5.62 3.71
C ALA A 126 -11.01 -4.71 4.29
N ALA A 127 -9.74 -5.11 4.19
CA ALA A 127 -8.62 -4.27 4.61
C ALA A 127 -8.47 -3.04 3.69
N ALA A 128 -8.60 -3.22 2.38
CA ALA A 128 -8.58 -2.11 1.42
C ALA A 128 -9.74 -1.12 1.67
N GLU A 129 -10.96 -1.60 1.93
CA GLU A 129 -12.11 -0.77 2.26
C GLU A 129 -11.89 0.08 3.52
N TYR A 130 -11.22 -0.49 4.53
CA TYR A 130 -10.87 0.22 5.76
C TYR A 130 -9.74 1.24 5.55
N TRP A 131 -8.63 0.83 4.94
CA TRP A 131 -7.44 1.67 4.74
C TRP A 131 -7.65 2.80 3.73
N LEU A 132 -8.57 2.60 2.79
CA LEU A 132 -8.84 3.51 1.68
C LEU A 132 -10.27 4.04 1.76
N SER A 133 -10.79 4.22 2.98
CA SER A 133 -12.11 4.79 3.18
C SER A 133 -12.20 6.20 2.56
N PRO A 134 -13.39 6.65 2.13
CA PRO A 134 -13.55 8.00 1.56
C PRO A 134 -12.98 9.10 2.45
N GLU A 135 -13.16 9.00 3.76
CA GLU A 135 -12.63 9.95 4.75
C GLU A 135 -11.10 10.02 4.73
N ILE A 136 -10.43 8.88 4.49
CA ILE A 136 -8.98 8.84 4.35
C ILE A 136 -8.58 9.41 2.98
N MET A 137 -9.26 9.00 1.90
CA MET A 137 -8.94 9.42 0.53
C MET A 137 -9.13 10.93 0.31
N ASP A 138 -10.11 11.55 0.97
CA ASP A 138 -10.36 12.99 0.93
C ASP A 138 -9.18 13.82 1.45
N THR A 139 -8.34 13.21 2.28
CA THR A 139 -7.20 13.90 2.90
C THR A 139 -5.92 13.83 2.07
N ILE A 140 -5.93 13.19 0.89
CA ILE A 140 -4.76 13.06 0.00
C ILE A 140 -4.29 14.43 -0.49
N ALA A 141 -5.22 15.33 -0.80
CA ALA A 141 -4.94 16.71 -1.16
C ALA A 141 -5.86 17.69 -0.42
N GLN A 142 -5.28 18.79 0.02
CA GLN A 142 -6.01 19.88 0.67
C GLN A 142 -5.29 21.20 0.41
N SER A 143 -6.05 22.22 0.00
CA SER A 143 -5.54 23.59 -0.19
C SER A 143 -4.39 23.66 -1.20
N GLY A 144 -4.47 22.89 -2.29
CA GLY A 144 -3.44 22.87 -3.33
C GLY A 144 -2.18 22.08 -3.00
N VAL A 145 -2.12 21.38 -1.87
CA VAL A 145 -0.95 20.62 -1.44
C VAL A 145 -1.29 19.13 -1.30
N VAL A 146 -0.43 18.28 -1.87
CA VAL A 146 -0.43 16.83 -1.65
C VAL A 146 0.37 16.53 -0.41
N ARG A 147 -0.15 15.67 0.46
CA ARG A 147 0.70 15.09 1.51
C ARG A 147 1.56 13.99 0.89
N PRO A 148 2.91 14.09 0.88
CA PRO A 148 3.77 13.15 0.15
C PRO A 148 3.53 11.69 0.51
N GLU A 149 3.19 11.41 1.77
CA GLU A 149 2.90 10.04 2.23
C GLU A 149 1.55 9.53 1.71
N LYS A 150 0.56 10.39 1.50
CA LYS A 150 -0.80 9.98 1.11
C LYS A 150 -0.96 9.70 -0.37
N LYS A 151 0.00 10.10 -1.21
CA LYS A 151 0.04 9.69 -2.62
C LYS A 151 0.07 8.17 -2.78
N ASP A 152 0.73 7.48 -1.83
CA ASP A 152 0.89 6.04 -1.84
C ASP A 152 -0.47 5.33 -1.64
N LEU A 153 -1.45 5.99 -1.01
CA LEU A 153 -2.82 5.46 -0.88
C LEU A 153 -3.55 5.41 -2.22
N LEU A 154 -3.32 6.39 -3.11
CA LEU A 154 -3.89 6.35 -4.45
C LEU A 154 -3.30 5.20 -5.27
N LEU A 155 -1.98 4.99 -5.17
CA LEU A 155 -1.30 3.86 -5.81
C LEU A 155 -1.78 2.53 -5.20
N ALA A 156 -1.98 2.46 -3.88
CA ALA A 156 -2.53 1.29 -3.21
C ALA A 156 -3.93 0.97 -3.73
N ALA A 157 -4.80 1.97 -3.89
CA ALA A 157 -6.14 1.80 -4.46
C ALA A 157 -6.09 1.21 -5.88
N TYR A 158 -5.13 1.65 -6.70
CA TYR A 158 -4.88 1.08 -8.02
C TYR A 158 -4.48 -0.41 -7.94
N TRP A 159 -3.47 -0.74 -7.12
CA TRP A 159 -2.96 -2.12 -7.01
C TRP A 159 -3.97 -3.09 -6.39
N PHE A 160 -4.75 -2.65 -5.39
CA PHE A 160 -5.87 -3.42 -4.87
C PHE A 160 -7.01 -3.60 -5.87
N ARG A 161 -7.03 -2.82 -6.96
CA ARG A 161 -8.16 -2.69 -7.89
C ARG A 161 -9.43 -2.23 -7.17
N TYR A 162 -9.28 -1.32 -6.20
CA TYR A 162 -10.38 -0.79 -5.43
C TYR A 162 -10.89 0.52 -6.04
N GLU A 163 -11.77 0.37 -7.04
CA GLU A 163 -12.24 1.46 -7.91
C GLU A 163 -12.81 2.66 -7.15
N LYS A 164 -13.66 2.42 -6.14
CA LYS A 164 -14.30 3.48 -5.35
C LYS A 164 -13.28 4.42 -4.70
N ALA A 165 -12.25 3.87 -4.08
CA ALA A 165 -11.19 4.67 -3.46
C ALA A 165 -10.33 5.38 -4.51
N PHE A 166 -9.99 4.69 -5.60
CA PHE A 166 -9.20 5.28 -6.67
C PHE A 166 -9.93 6.47 -7.30
N GLU A 167 -11.22 6.35 -7.57
CA GLU A 167 -12.07 7.43 -8.06
C GLU A 167 -12.12 8.61 -7.09
N ALA A 168 -12.40 8.36 -5.81
CA ALA A 168 -12.44 9.40 -4.78
C ALA A 168 -11.10 10.17 -4.68
N GLY A 169 -9.98 9.44 -4.58
CA GLY A 169 -8.65 10.04 -4.47
C GLY A 169 -8.22 10.79 -5.72
N SER A 170 -8.49 10.23 -6.91
CA SER A 170 -8.16 10.89 -8.18
C SER A 170 -8.99 12.15 -8.41
N LEU A 171 -10.30 12.11 -8.13
CA LEU A 171 -11.16 13.29 -8.19
C LEU A 171 -10.64 14.38 -7.25
N ARG A 172 -10.30 14.02 -6.01
CA ARG A 172 -9.74 14.96 -5.03
C ARG A 172 -8.48 15.64 -5.54
N LEU A 173 -7.55 14.88 -6.13
CA LEU A 173 -6.34 15.42 -6.73
C LEU A 173 -6.65 16.41 -7.85
N ILE A 174 -7.55 16.07 -8.76
CA ILE A 174 -7.84 16.94 -9.92
C ILE A 174 -8.57 18.22 -9.48
N THR A 175 -9.41 18.15 -8.45
CA THR A 175 -10.11 19.34 -7.94
C THR A 175 -9.23 20.29 -7.15
N GLU A 176 -8.24 19.76 -6.41
CA GLU A 176 -7.44 20.57 -5.48
C GLU A 176 -6.12 21.02 -6.10
N ILE A 177 -5.59 20.30 -7.09
CA ILE A 177 -4.25 20.55 -7.63
C ILE A 177 -4.33 21.02 -9.05
N SER A 178 -3.66 22.15 -9.29
CA SER A 178 -3.56 22.73 -10.61
C SER A 178 -2.23 22.33 -11.28
N TRP A 179 -2.30 21.97 -12.55
CA TRP A 179 -1.19 21.95 -13.53
C TRP A 179 -0.16 20.80 -13.51
N SER A 180 0.01 20.02 -12.43
CA SER A 180 0.94 18.87 -12.48
C SER A 180 0.65 17.77 -11.46
N PHE A 181 0.76 16.52 -11.91
CA PHE A 181 0.67 15.31 -11.07
C PHE A 181 2.00 14.55 -10.99
N GLY A 182 3.10 15.18 -11.40
CA GLY A 182 4.44 14.56 -11.38
C GLY A 182 4.89 14.12 -9.98
N PHE A 183 4.32 14.70 -8.92
CA PHE A 183 4.59 14.32 -7.52
C PHE A 183 4.17 12.88 -7.18
N LEU A 184 3.34 12.23 -8.01
CA LEU A 184 2.96 10.82 -7.81
C LEU A 184 4.17 9.91 -7.99
N ALA A 185 5.02 10.26 -8.96
CA ALA A 185 6.26 9.59 -9.27
C ALA A 185 7.32 9.96 -8.22
N ASP A 186 8.10 8.97 -7.78
CA ASP A 186 9.17 9.18 -6.80
C ASP A 186 10.55 9.31 -7.45
N GLY A 187 10.62 9.21 -8.79
CA GLY A 187 11.84 9.36 -9.58
C GLY A 187 12.74 8.13 -9.54
N LYS A 188 12.30 7.03 -8.93
CA LYS A 188 13.05 5.77 -8.89
C LYS A 188 12.65 4.86 -10.04
N SER A 189 13.55 3.95 -10.41
CA SER A 189 13.21 2.91 -11.37
C SER A 189 12.33 1.84 -10.71
N GLY A 190 11.20 1.48 -11.32
CA GLY A 190 10.32 0.43 -10.82
C GLY A 190 8.98 0.36 -11.57
N GLU A 191 8.24 -0.74 -11.37
CA GLU A 191 6.90 -0.88 -11.96
C GLU A 191 5.90 0.10 -11.35
N ASP A 192 6.06 0.41 -10.07
CA ASP A 192 5.32 1.41 -9.31
C ASP A 192 5.51 2.82 -9.87
N GLU A 193 6.74 3.19 -10.24
CA GLU A 193 7.03 4.47 -10.91
C GLU A 193 6.31 4.57 -12.26
N VAL A 194 6.36 3.51 -13.08
CA VAL A 194 5.69 3.49 -14.39
C VAL A 194 4.17 3.64 -14.21
N VAL A 195 3.59 3.00 -13.21
CA VAL A 195 2.18 3.14 -12.86
C VAL A 195 1.88 4.58 -12.40
N ALA A 196 2.70 5.16 -11.53
CA ALA A 196 2.54 6.52 -11.05
C ALA A 196 2.57 7.55 -12.19
N LEU A 197 3.52 7.42 -13.11
CA LEU A 197 3.63 8.26 -14.31
C LEU A 197 2.43 8.11 -15.24
N ARG A 198 1.94 6.87 -15.42
CA ARG A 198 0.73 6.62 -16.22
C ARG A 198 -0.50 7.27 -15.60
N ILE A 199 -0.68 7.15 -14.28
CA ILE A 199 -1.78 7.80 -13.56
C ILE A 199 -1.66 9.32 -13.71
N ALA A 200 -0.49 9.90 -13.43
CA ALA A 200 -0.23 11.34 -13.54
C ALA A 200 -0.58 11.88 -14.93
N SER A 201 -0.15 11.18 -15.99
CA SER A 201 -0.47 11.53 -17.37
C SER A 201 -1.98 11.47 -17.63
N ARG A 202 -2.67 10.43 -17.17
CA ARG A 202 -4.12 10.29 -17.37
C ARG A 202 -4.90 11.38 -16.64
N LEU A 203 -4.52 11.73 -15.41
CA LEU A 203 -5.14 12.82 -14.65
C LEU A 203 -4.98 14.17 -15.35
N PHE A 204 -3.81 14.47 -15.90
CA PHE A 204 -3.55 15.72 -16.63
C PHE A 204 -4.44 15.88 -17.87
N PHE A 205 -4.74 14.79 -18.57
CA PHE A 205 -5.59 14.80 -19.77
C PHE A 205 -7.08 14.57 -19.48
N THR A 206 -7.50 14.51 -18.21
CA THR A 206 -8.93 14.44 -17.91
C THR A 206 -9.59 15.79 -18.22
N PRO A 207 -10.58 15.85 -19.13
CA PRO A 207 -11.32 17.06 -19.38
C PRO A 207 -12.33 17.27 -18.24
N ILE A 208 -11.88 17.81 -17.11
CA ILE A 208 -12.79 18.19 -16.01
C ILE A 208 -13.25 19.63 -16.25
N PHE A 209 -14.51 19.74 -16.70
CA PHE A 209 -15.38 20.92 -16.66
C PHE A 209 -14.77 22.29 -17.04
N THR A 210 -14.76 22.57 -18.35
CA THR A 210 -14.58 23.91 -18.93
C THR A 210 -15.79 24.87 -18.91
N PRO A 211 -16.98 24.66 -18.31
CA PRO A 211 -17.96 25.76 -18.24
C PRO A 211 -17.83 26.66 -17.00
N TYR A 212 -17.32 26.19 -15.86
CA TYR A 212 -17.45 26.97 -14.61
C TYR A 212 -16.38 28.05 -14.40
N LEU A 213 -15.21 27.98 -15.06
CA LEU A 213 -14.21 29.05 -14.97
C LEU A 213 -14.47 30.21 -15.93
N ILE A 214 -15.27 30.04 -16.99
CA ILE A 214 -15.54 31.12 -17.95
C ILE A 214 -16.59 32.10 -17.43
N HIS A 215 -17.52 31.67 -16.57
CA HIS A 215 -18.52 32.58 -15.99
C HIS A 215 -17.92 33.57 -14.97
N GLY A 216 -16.89 33.17 -14.21
CA GLY A 216 -16.24 34.06 -13.22
C GLY A 216 -15.31 35.12 -13.82
N ILE A 217 -14.89 34.96 -15.08
CA ILE A 217 -14.02 35.93 -15.78
C ILE A 217 -14.85 36.96 -16.57
N GLN A 218 -16.05 36.59 -17.03
CA GLN A 218 -16.97 37.53 -17.69
C GLN A 218 -17.63 38.52 -16.72
N GLU A 219 -17.93 38.13 -15.47
CA GLU A 219 -18.54 39.06 -14.49
C GLU A 219 -17.59 40.14 -13.96
N LYS A 220 -16.27 39.87 -13.92
CA LYS A 220 -15.28 40.91 -13.53
C LYS A 220 -14.95 41.91 -14.63
N SER A 221 -15.29 41.59 -15.89
CA SER A 221 -15.01 42.45 -17.05
C SER A 221 -16.14 43.43 -17.34
N ALA A 222 -17.35 43.20 -16.81
CA ALA A 222 -18.52 44.04 -17.08
C ALA A 222 -18.75 45.17 -16.05
N ASN A 223 -17.97 45.23 -14.96
CA ASN A 223 -18.21 46.19 -13.87
C ASN A 223 -17.10 47.25 -13.70
N THR A 224 -16.30 47.51 -14.75
CA THR A 224 -15.25 48.56 -14.72
C THR A 224 -15.44 49.67 -15.77
N GLU A 225 -16.52 49.63 -16.56
CA GLU A 225 -16.89 50.72 -17.47
C GLU A 225 -18.20 51.38 -17.02
N GLY A 226 -18.12 52.13 -15.92
CA GLY A 226 -19.26 52.84 -15.35
C GLY A 226 -18.82 53.82 -14.27
N LYS A 227 -17.98 54.80 -14.66
CA LYS A 227 -17.71 55.99 -13.86
C LYS A 227 -17.65 57.21 -14.76
#